data_AF-A0A257HXJ2-F1
#
_entry.id   AF-A0A257HXJ2-F1
#
_cell.length_a   1.000
_cell.length_b   1.000
_cell.length_c   1.000
_cell.angle_alpha   90.00
_cell.angle_beta   90.00
_cell.angle_gamma   90.00
#
_symmetry.space_group_name_H-M   'P 1'
#
loop_
_entity.id
_entity.type
_entity.pdbx_description
1 polymer ?
#
loop_
_entity_poly.entity_id
_entity_poly.type
_entity_poly.pdbx_seq_one_letter_code
_entity_poly.pdbx_strand_id
1 'polypeptide(L)'
;MPKTLLTILAIILSVIGFMIKLPSVFHHYDKELHVAFYFLAAGFLNILYGKNLTTHIFIFFVLLGFGIAIEYAQAYSNILLHKRIHGRFDIEDVKANTKGLIAFSVLWIPYFFLKPSR
;
A
#
# COMPACT_ATOMS: atom_id res chain seq x y z
N MET A 1 7.34 15.76 14.55
CA MET A 1 5.94 15.37 14.28
C MET A 1 5.68 14.00 14.91
N PRO A 2 4.59 13.80 15.67
CA PRO A 2 4.27 12.50 16.26
C PRO A 2 4.14 11.43 15.16
N LYS A 3 4.66 10.22 15.39
CA LYS A 3 4.58 9.10 14.43
C LYS A 3 3.15 8.89 13.93
N THR A 4 2.17 8.96 14.84
CA THR A 4 0.74 8.83 14.53
C THR A 4 0.24 9.91 13.57
N LEU A 5 0.61 11.18 13.79
CA LEU A 5 0.19 12.27 12.92
C LEU A 5 0.76 12.10 11.51
N LEU A 6 2.02 11.66 11.41
CA LEU A 6 2.66 11.39 10.12
C LEU A 6 1.96 10.23 9.37
N THR A 7 1.63 9.17 10.09
CA THR A 7 0.87 8.03 9.53
C THR A 7 -0.51 8.45 9.05
N ILE A 8 -1.25 9.26 9.82
CA ILE A 8 -2.56 9.77 9.41
C ILE A 8 -2.44 10.59 8.13
N LEU A 9 -1.46 11.50 8.06
CA LEU A 9 -1.22 12.30 6.86
C LEU A 9 -0.89 11.41 5.65
N ALA A 10 -0.02 10.41 5.83
CA ALA A 10 0.33 9.48 4.77
C ALA A 10 -0.89 8.68 4.27
N ILE A 11 -1.76 8.22 5.17
CA ILE A 11 -3.00 7.52 4.80
C ILE A 11 -3.92 8.44 3.99
N ILE A 12 -4.15 9.67 4.44
CA ILE A 12 -4.99 10.64 3.72
C ILE A 12 -4.46 10.88 2.31
N LEU A 13 -3.16 11.16 2.18
CA LEU A 13 -2.52 11.39 0.88
C LEU A 13 -2.57 10.15 -0.02
N SER A 14 -2.44 8.96 0.55
CA SER A 14 -2.54 7.70 -0.18
C SER A 14 -3.94 7.50 -0.74
N VAL A 15 -4.98 7.68 0.09
CA VAL A 15 -6.38 7.58 -0.34
C VAL A 15 -6.65 8.58 -1.47
N ILE A 16 -6.25 9.84 -1.31
CA ILE A 16 -6.42 10.85 -2.37
C ILE A 16 -5.69 10.41 -3.65
N GLY A 17 -4.44 9.96 -3.54
CA GLY A 17 -3.63 9.50 -4.66
C GLY A 17 -4.29 8.38 -5.46
N PHE A 18 -4.76 7.32 -4.80
CA PHE A 18 -5.43 6.20 -5.48
C PHE A 18 -6.80 6.58 -6.04
N MET A 19 -7.49 7.54 -5.44
CA MET A 19 -8.80 8.02 -5.92
C MET A 19 -8.67 9.00 -7.09
N ILE A 20 -7.46 9.47 -7.42
CA ILE A 20 -7.20 10.24 -8.64
C ILE A 20 -6.88 9.27 -9.78
N LYS A 21 -7.51 9.46 -10.94
CA LYS A 21 -7.21 8.65 -12.12
C LYS A 21 -5.77 8.88 -12.56
N LEU A 22 -5.02 7.81 -12.74
CA LEU A 22 -3.64 7.87 -13.23
C LEU A 22 -3.59 8.57 -14.61
N PRO A 23 -2.66 9.52 -14.84
CA PRO A 23 -2.48 10.13 -16.15
C PRO A 23 -2.13 9.09 -17.21
N SER A 24 -2.60 9.26 -18.44
CA SER A 24 -2.47 8.27 -19.53
C SER A 24 -1.02 7.87 -19.83
N VAL A 25 -0.08 8.78 -19.63
CA VAL A 25 1.36 8.54 -19.83
C VAL A 25 1.91 7.46 -18.87
N PHE A 26 1.26 7.21 -17.74
CA PHE A 26 1.72 6.25 -16.74
C PHE A 26 0.90 4.94 -16.71
N HIS A 27 -0.10 4.77 -17.58
CA HIS A 27 -0.97 3.59 -17.56
C HIS A 27 -0.23 2.26 -17.74
N HIS A 28 0.87 2.27 -18.50
CA HIS A 28 1.69 1.08 -18.70
C HIS A 28 2.62 0.76 -17.51
N TYR A 29 2.70 1.65 -16.52
CA TYR A 29 3.46 1.46 -15.27
C TYR A 29 2.55 1.26 -14.05
N ASP A 30 1.25 1.16 -14.25
CA ASP A 30 0.26 1.15 -13.16
C ASP A 30 0.58 0.06 -12.13
N LYS A 31 0.84 -1.17 -12.61
CA LYS A 31 1.17 -2.30 -11.73
C LYS A 31 2.52 -2.11 -11.02
N GLU A 32 3.52 -1.56 -11.69
CA GLU A 32 4.82 -1.23 -11.10
C GLU A 32 4.70 -0.17 -10.02
N LEU A 33 3.84 0.83 -10.22
CA LEU A 33 3.54 1.87 -9.24
C LEU A 33 2.82 1.28 -8.02
N HIS A 34 1.89 0.35 -8.21
CA HIS A 34 1.25 -0.40 -7.14
C HIS A 34 2.29 -1.21 -6.32
N VAL A 35 3.17 -1.96 -6.99
CA VAL A 35 4.27 -2.70 -6.33
C VAL A 35 5.17 -1.73 -5.53
N ALA A 36 5.61 -0.64 -6.17
CA ALA A 36 6.51 0.32 -5.54
C ALA A 36 5.85 1.02 -4.34
N PHE A 37 4.60 1.44 -4.47
CA PHE A 37 3.85 2.08 -3.38
C PHE A 37 3.74 1.14 -2.17
N TYR A 38 3.31 -0.12 -2.37
CA TYR A 38 3.13 -1.06 -1.26
C TYR A 38 4.44 -1.50 -0.63
N PHE A 39 5.51 -1.64 -1.42
CA PHE A 39 6.87 -1.86 -0.90
C PHE A 39 7.30 -0.71 0.02
N LEU A 40 7.17 0.53 -0.45
CA LEU A 40 7.56 1.73 0.30
C LEU A 40 6.66 1.96 1.52
N ALA A 41 5.35 1.70 1.42
CA ALA A 41 4.42 1.79 2.53
C ALA A 41 4.75 0.77 3.64
N ALA A 42 5.06 -0.47 3.27
CA ALA A 42 5.50 -1.50 4.21
C ALA A 42 6.81 -1.09 4.90
N GLY A 43 7.77 -0.56 4.14
CA GLY A 43 9.02 -0.03 4.68
C GLY A 43 8.81 1.13 5.64
N PHE A 44 8.04 2.12 5.23
CA PHE A 44 7.70 3.29 6.03
C PHE A 44 7.06 2.90 7.38
N LEU A 45 6.04 2.04 7.37
CA LEU A 45 5.37 1.61 8.60
C LEU A 45 6.27 0.73 9.48
N ASN A 46 7.09 -0.15 8.89
CA ASN A 46 8.05 -0.96 9.66
C ASN A 46 9.16 -0.10 10.29
N ILE A 47 9.63 0.95 9.62
CA ILE A 47 10.58 1.90 10.22
C ILE A 47 9.95 2.63 11.41
N LEU A 48 8.68 3.03 11.30
CA LEU A 48 8.01 3.76 12.38
C LEU A 48 7.63 2.87 13.58
N TYR A 49 7.16 1.65 13.32
CA TYR A 49 6.49 0.79 14.31
C TYR A 49 7.03 -0.64 14.41
N GLY A 50 7.79 -1.13 13.42
CA GLY A 50 8.25 -2.52 13.29
C GLY A 50 9.29 -2.92 14.34
N LYS A 51 8.84 -3.22 15.55
CA LYS A 51 9.69 -3.65 16.68
C LYS A 51 9.95 -5.15 16.71
N ASN A 52 9.01 -5.94 16.20
CA ASN A 52 9.04 -7.39 16.23
C ASN A 52 8.27 -7.97 15.02
N LEU A 53 8.39 -9.28 14.84
CA LEU A 53 7.74 -9.99 13.74
C LEU A 53 6.22 -9.87 13.78
N THR A 54 5.61 -9.86 14.97
CA THR A 54 4.15 -9.69 15.12
C THR A 54 3.68 -8.35 14.56
N THR A 55 4.40 -7.25 14.85
CA THR A 55 4.06 -5.93 14.29
C THR A 55 4.27 -5.90 12.78
N HIS A 56 5.30 -6.56 12.25
CA HIS A 56 5.51 -6.69 10.81
C HIS A 56 4.35 -7.41 10.12
N ILE A 57 3.94 -8.56 10.66
CA ILE A 57 2.81 -9.35 10.14
C ILE A 57 1.51 -8.53 10.21
N PHE A 58 1.29 -7.81 11.31
CA PHE A 58 0.13 -6.93 11.44
C PHE A 58 0.12 -5.83 10.37
N ILE A 59 1.25 -5.15 10.15
CA ILE A 59 1.40 -4.12 9.10
C ILE A 59 1.12 -4.72 7.72
N PHE A 60 1.65 -5.91 7.44
CA PHE A 60 1.43 -6.61 6.17
C PHE A 60 -0.07 -6.80 5.88
N PHE A 61 -0.82 -7.36 6.83
CA PHE A 61 -2.24 -7.63 6.63
C PHE A 61 -3.09 -6.36 6.62
N VAL A 62 -2.74 -5.34 7.39
CA VAL A 62 -3.42 -4.03 7.32
C VAL A 62 -3.25 -3.40 5.94
N LEU A 63 -2.02 -3.41 5.39
CA LEU A 63 -1.78 -2.88 4.06
C LEU A 63 -2.49 -3.72 2.99
N LEU A 64 -2.45 -5.05 3.07
CA LEU A 64 -3.19 -5.91 2.15
C LEU A 64 -4.69 -5.60 2.16
N GLY A 65 -5.28 -5.48 3.36
CA GLY A 65 -6.68 -5.09 3.51
C GLY A 65 -6.98 -3.70 2.95
N PHE A 66 -6.08 -2.73 3.17
CA PHE A 66 -6.19 -1.38 2.59
C PHE A 66 -6.19 -1.43 1.05
N GLY A 67 -5.33 -2.25 0.43
CA GLY A 67 -5.29 -2.40 -1.02
C GLY A 67 -6.53 -3.05 -1.62
N ILE A 68 -7.14 -4.00 -0.92
CA ILE A 68 -8.43 -4.54 -1.36
C ILE A 68 -9.54 -3.49 -1.19
N ALA A 69 -9.53 -2.76 -0.07
CA ALA A 69 -10.54 -1.73 0.21
C ALA A 69 -10.49 -0.57 -0.80
N ILE A 70 -9.30 -0.15 -1.24
CA ILE A 70 -9.18 0.96 -2.19
C ILE A 70 -9.72 0.59 -3.59
N GLU A 71 -9.49 -0.65 -4.05
CA GLU A 71 -10.10 -1.16 -5.29
C GLU A 71 -11.63 -1.17 -5.23
N TYR A 72 -12.19 -1.58 -4.09
CA TYR A 72 -13.64 -1.48 -3.87
C TYR A 72 -14.12 -0.03 -3.83
N ALA A 73 -13.37 0.88 -3.20
CA ALA A 73 -13.72 2.30 -3.15
C ALA A 73 -13.69 2.94 -4.55
N GLN A 74 -12.69 2.60 -5.37
CA GLN A 74 -12.60 3.04 -6.76
C GLN A 74 -13.81 2.51 -7.57
N ALA A 75 -14.13 1.22 -7.47
CA ALA A 75 -15.29 0.63 -8.13
C ALA A 75 -16.62 1.27 -7.67
N TYR A 76 -16.76 1.54 -6.38
CA TYR A 76 -17.94 2.19 -5.79
C TYR A 76 -18.06 3.66 -6.20
N SER A 77 -16.95 4.39 -6.36
CA SER A 77 -16.96 5.80 -6.76
C SER A 77 -17.60 6.02 -8.12
N ASN A 78 -17.48 5.05 -9.03
CA ASN A 78 -18.17 5.06 -10.32
C ASN A 78 -19.70 5.08 -10.18
N ILE A 79 -20.23 4.35 -9.18
CA ILE A 79 -21.66 4.30 -8.88
C ILE A 79 -22.08 5.63 -8.28
N LEU A 80 -21.34 6.11 -7.27
CA LEU A 80 -21.66 7.34 -6.56
C LEU A 80 -21.67 8.56 -7.48
N LEU A 81 -20.68 8.67 -8.37
CA LEU A 81 -20.50 9.83 -9.25
C LEU A 81 -21.22 9.69 -10.59
N HIS A 82 -21.91 8.57 -10.83
CA HIS A 82 -22.60 8.26 -12.09
C HIS A 82 -21.71 8.47 -13.33
N LYS A 83 -20.39 8.37 -13.14
CA LYS A 83 -19.35 8.61 -14.13
C LYS A 83 -18.27 7.57 -13.93
N ARG A 84 -17.81 6.96 -15.02
CA ARG A 84 -16.76 5.96 -14.98
C ARG A 84 -15.39 6.64 -14.89
N ILE A 85 -14.99 7.00 -13.68
CA ILE A 85 -13.70 7.61 -13.38
C ILE A 85 -12.63 6.52 -13.32
N HIS A 86 -12.96 5.41 -12.63
CA HIS A 86 -12.09 4.25 -12.42
C HIS A 86 -12.62 3.00 -13.14
N GLY A 87 -11.78 1.96 -13.19
CA GLY A 87 -12.14 0.65 -13.70
C GLY A 87 -13.15 -0.10 -12.82
N ARG A 88 -13.39 -1.37 -13.14
CA ARG A 88 -13.97 -2.31 -12.17
C ARG A 88 -12.87 -2.72 -11.18
N PHE A 89 -13.25 -3.36 -10.09
CA PHE A 89 -12.30 -4.01 -9.19
C PHE A 89 -11.30 -4.87 -9.99
N ASP A 90 -10.00 -4.60 -9.84
CA ASP A 90 -8.96 -5.32 -10.56
C ASP A 90 -8.13 -6.20 -9.62
N ILE A 91 -8.24 -7.52 -9.82
CA ILE A 91 -7.48 -8.49 -9.04
C ILE A 91 -5.96 -8.39 -9.32
N GLU A 92 -5.57 -7.91 -10.50
CA GLU A 92 -4.16 -7.73 -10.84
C GLU A 92 -3.54 -6.57 -10.04
N ASP A 93 -4.30 -5.54 -9.66
CA ASP A 93 -3.83 -4.50 -8.74
C ASP A 93 -3.61 -5.05 -7.33
N VAL A 94 -4.52 -5.89 -6.85
CA VAL A 94 -4.33 -6.59 -5.56
C VAL A 94 -3.08 -7.48 -5.60
N LYS A 95 -2.84 -8.19 -6.69
CA LYS A 95 -1.62 -8.99 -6.87
C LYS A 95 -0.36 -8.11 -6.92
N ALA A 96 -0.41 -6.98 -7.62
CA ALA A 96 0.69 -6.02 -7.68
C ALA A 96 1.02 -5.45 -6.28
N ASN A 97 0.01 -5.01 -5.54
CA ASN A 97 0.14 -4.58 -4.14
C ASN A 97 0.81 -5.66 -3.28
N THR A 98 0.32 -6.90 -3.40
CA THR A 98 0.83 -8.05 -2.64
C THR A 98 2.29 -8.36 -2.99
N LYS A 99 2.69 -8.26 -4.27
CA LYS A 99 4.09 -8.41 -4.69
C LYS A 99 5.00 -7.38 -4.01
N GLY A 100 4.56 -6.12 -3.91
CA GLY A 100 5.29 -5.07 -3.18
C GLY A 100 5.49 -5.41 -1.70
N LEU A 101 4.43 -5.87 -1.05
CA LEU A 101 4.47 -6.31 0.36
C LEU A 101 5.43 -7.49 0.56
N ILE A 102 5.32 -8.53 -0.27
CA ILE A 102 6.20 -9.71 -0.22
C ILE A 102 7.65 -9.31 -0.46
N ALA A 103 7.92 -8.48 -1.48
CA ALA A 103 9.27 -8.01 -1.78
C ALA A 103 9.90 -7.29 -0.58
N PHE A 104 9.13 -6.45 0.12
CA PHE A 104 9.63 -5.81 1.34
C PHE A 104 9.87 -6.82 2.45
N SER A 105 8.95 -7.75 2.71
CA SER A 105 9.11 -8.80 3.72
C SER A 105 10.34 -9.68 3.48
N VAL A 106 10.63 -10.03 2.21
CA VAL A 106 11.83 -10.79 1.82
C VAL A 106 13.12 -10.07 2.21
N LEU A 107 13.16 -8.74 2.16
CA LEU A 107 14.32 -7.96 2.58
C LEU A 107 14.34 -7.71 4.10
N TRP A 108 13.19 -7.42 4.69
CA TRP A 108 13.07 -7.01 6.08
C TRP A 108 13.28 -8.16 7.05
N ILE A 109 12.76 -9.36 6.77
CA ILE A 109 12.85 -10.51 7.66
C ILE A 109 14.31 -10.91 7.92
N PRO A 110 15.18 -11.12 6.90
CA PRO A 110 16.60 -11.37 7.12
C PRO A 110 17.28 -10.24 7.89
N TYR A 111 17.01 -8.98 7.52
CA TYR A 111 17.55 -7.82 8.23
C TYR A 111 17.18 -7.83 9.72
N PHE A 112 15.93 -8.16 10.04
CA PHE A 112 15.45 -8.23 11.41
C PHE A 112 16.21 -9.25 12.26
N PHE A 113 16.53 -10.42 11.69
CA PHE A 113 17.28 -11.47 12.39
C PHE A 113 18.79 -11.20 12.45
N LEU A 114 19.35 -10.52 11.44
CA LEU A 114 20.79 -10.18 11.39
C LEU A 114 21.14 -8.95 12.23
N LYS A 115 20.16 -8.09 12.51
CA LYS A 115 20.32 -6.93 13.36
C LYS A 115 20.84 -7.36 14.75
N PRO A 116 21.95 -6.79 15.24
CA PRO A 116 22.40 -7.01 16.62
C PRO A 116 21.32 -6.57 17.61
N SER A 117 21.05 -7.38 18.62
CA SER A 117 20.28 -6.98 19.80
C SER A 117 21.04 -5.85 20.49
N ARG A 118 20.59 -4.61 20.29
CA ARG A 118 21.03 -3.46 21.08
C ARG A 118 20.34 -3.46 22.43
#